data_AF-A0A9E2Y1B1-F1
#
_entry.id   AF-A0A9E2Y1B1-F1
#
_cell.length_a   1.000
_cell.length_b   1.000
_cell.length_c   1.000
_cell.angle_alpha   90.00
_cell.angle_beta   90.00
_cell.angle_gamma   90.00
#
_symmetry.space_group_name_H-M   'P 1'
#
loop_
_entity.id
_entity.type
_entity.pdbx_description
1 polymer ?
#
loop_
_entity_poly.entity_id
_entity_poly.type
_entity_poly.pdbx_seq_one_letter_code
_entity_poly.pdbx_strand_id
1 'polypeptide(L)' 'MMNAGKGTFAGAVLVVAMVAAGVPDQLRAQQSPAPAVAIDDDDIGGVVTSRFGPEAGVWVIAQTTELGTRFAK' A
#
# COMPACT_ATOMS: atom_id res chain seq x y z
N MET A 1 -23.04 -40.72 -33.36
CA MET A 1 -23.05 -39.25 -33.54
C MET A 1 -23.25 -38.61 -32.17
N MET A 2 -22.39 -37.63 -31.85
CA MET A 2 -22.53 -36.57 -30.82
C MET A 2 -22.92 -36.94 -29.37
N ASN A 3 -21.94 -36.86 -28.45
CA ASN A 3 -22.00 -35.92 -27.31
C ASN A 3 -20.68 -35.88 -26.51
N ALA A 4 -19.54 -35.71 -27.20
CA ALA A 4 -18.25 -35.44 -26.55
C ALA A 4 -18.03 -33.94 -26.22
N GLY A 5 -18.99 -33.06 -26.56
CA GLY A 5 -18.83 -31.62 -26.38
C GLY A 5 -19.25 -31.08 -25.00
N LYS A 6 -20.26 -31.67 -24.35
CA LYS A 6 -20.90 -31.04 -23.18
C LYS A 6 -20.06 -31.10 -21.89
N GLY A 7 -19.27 -32.17 -21.69
CA GLY A 7 -18.45 -32.35 -20.49
C GLY A 7 -17.21 -31.43 -20.45
N THR A 8 -16.63 -31.15 -21.62
CA THR A 8 -15.48 -30.25 -21.77
C THR A 8 -15.85 -28.79 -21.57
N PHE A 9 -17.04 -28.36 -22.02
CA PHE A 9 -17.54 -27.01 -21.72
C PHE A 9 -17.82 -26.82 -20.23
N ALA A 10 -18.40 -27.82 -19.55
CA ALA A 10 -18.65 -27.75 -18.11
C ALA A 10 -17.34 -27.69 -17.31
N GLY A 11 -16.33 -28.50 -17.67
CA GLY A 11 -15.00 -28.45 -17.05
C GLY A 11 -14.27 -27.13 -17.29
N ALA A 12 -14.32 -26.60 -18.52
CA ALA A 12 -13.72 -25.32 -18.87
C ALA A 12 -14.38 -24.14 -18.12
N VAL A 13 -15.71 -24.15 -17.98
CA VAL A 13 -16.44 -23.13 -17.20
C VAL A 13 -16.08 -23.18 -15.73
N LEU A 14 -15.87 -24.37 -15.16
CA LEU A 14 -15.48 -24.54 -13.76
C LEU A 14 -14.05 -24.04 -13.50
N VAL A 15 -13.13 -24.29 -14.42
CA VAL A 15 -11.75 -23.77 -14.36
C VAL A 15 -11.72 -22.25 -14.52
N VAL A 16 -12.48 -21.70 -15.47
CA VAL A 16 -12.61 -20.24 -15.64
C VAL A 16 -13.26 -19.60 -14.42
N ALA A 17 -14.27 -20.23 -13.82
CA ALA A 17 -14.91 -19.75 -12.60
C ALA A 17 -13.96 -19.77 -11.40
N MET A 18 -13.11 -20.79 -11.25
CA MET A 18 -12.09 -20.84 -10.19
C MET A 18 -10.99 -19.80 -10.39
N VAL A 19 -10.60 -19.51 -11.62
CA VAL A 19 -9.65 -18.43 -11.94
C VAL A 19 -10.28 -17.05 -11.74
N ALA A 20 -11.56 -16.88 -12.08
CA ALA A 20 -12.32 -15.64 -11.91
C ALA A 20 -12.74 -15.37 -10.45
N ALA A 21 -12.83 -16.40 -9.61
CA ALA A 21 -13.20 -16.30 -8.19
C ALA A 21 -12.11 -15.68 -7.30
N GLY A 22 -11.03 -15.15 -7.89
CA GLY A 22 -10.11 -14.28 -7.19
C GLY A 22 -9.21 -15.06 -6.23
N VAL A 23 -8.03 -15.41 -6.71
CA VAL A 23 -6.89 -15.42 -5.79
C VAL A 23 -6.82 -13.99 -5.24
N PRO A 24 -6.90 -13.77 -3.91
CA PRO A 24 -6.67 -12.44 -3.37
C PRO A 24 -5.20 -12.13 -3.65
N ASP A 25 -4.96 -11.41 -4.75
CA ASP A 25 -3.68 -10.80 -5.01
C ASP A 25 -3.48 -9.83 -3.85
N GLN A 26 -2.61 -10.21 -2.91
CA GLN A 26 -2.21 -9.29 -1.85
C GLN A 26 -1.59 -8.11 -2.57
N LEU A 27 -2.32 -6.99 -2.66
CA LEU A 27 -1.89 -5.76 -3.31
C LEU A 27 -0.63 -5.25 -2.59
N ARG A 28 0.54 -5.76 -2.98
CA ARG A 28 1.85 -5.43 -2.37
C ARG A 28 2.24 -3.96 -2.59
N ALA A 29 1.53 -3.26 -3.46
CA ALA A 29 1.71 -1.83 -3.70
C ALA A 29 1.03 -0.95 -2.63
N GLN A 30 0.10 -1.48 -1.83
CA GLN A 30 -0.45 -0.72 -0.71
C GLN A 30 0.57 -0.70 0.43
N GLN A 31 1.02 0.49 0.80
CA GLN A 31 1.81 0.67 2.01
C GLN A 31 0.98 0.16 3.20
N SER A 32 1.50 -0.85 3.90
CA SER A 32 0.91 -1.28 5.17
C SER A 32 0.74 -0.06 6.08
N PRO A 33 -0.33 0.00 6.90
CA PRO A 33 -0.44 1.02 7.92
C PRO A 33 0.85 1.04 8.73
N ALA A 34 1.54 2.18 8.74
CA ALA A 34 2.74 2.31 9.56
C ALA A 34 2.34 2.03 11.02
N PRO A 35 3.15 1.28 11.78
CA PRO A 35 2.92 1.16 13.22
C PRO A 35 2.88 2.56 13.83
N ALA A 36 2.06 2.73 14.87
CA ALA A 36 1.97 4.00 15.57
C ALA A 36 3.38 4.42 16.02
N VAL A 37 3.79 5.62 15.64
CA VAL A 37 5.08 6.19 16.06
C VAL A 37 4.94 6.50 17.56
N ALA A 38 5.78 5.88 18.38
CA ALA A 38 5.89 6.26 19.79
C ALA A 38 6.57 7.62 19.86
N ILE A 39 5.95 8.56 20.58
CA ILE A 39 6.39 9.94 20.78
C ILE A 39 6.28 10.22 22.27
N ASP A 40 7.34 10.73 22.87
CA ASP A 40 7.32 11.30 24.22
C ASP A 40 7.52 12.83 24.19
N ASP A 41 7.81 13.44 25.35
CA ASP A 41 7.74 14.88 25.53
C ASP A 41 8.87 15.65 24.83
N ASP A 42 9.98 15.00 24.49
CA ASP A 42 11.12 15.60 23.78
C ASP A 42 11.24 15.17 22.31
N ASP A 43 10.32 14.33 21.83
CA ASP A 43 10.25 13.87 20.45
C ASP A 43 9.44 14.81 19.53
N ILE A 44 9.83 14.83 18.24
CA ILE A 44 9.06 15.46 17.16
C ILE A 44 8.80 14.41 16.09
N GLY A 45 7.55 13.97 15.95
CA GLY A 45 7.21 12.98 14.94
C GLY A 45 5.72 12.90 14.61
N GLY A 46 5.39 12.04 13.65
CA GLY A 46 4.05 11.87 13.11
C GLY A 46 4.05 11.30 11.70
N VAL A 47 2.88 11.20 11.08
CA VAL A 47 2.71 10.74 9.69
C VAL A 47 2.56 11.95 8.78
N VAL A 48 3.41 12.04 7.75
CA VAL A 48 3.30 13.06 6.70
C VAL A 48 2.35 12.55 5.62
N THR A 49 1.37 13.38 5.22
CA THR A 49 0.35 13.02 4.23
C THR A 49 0.24 14.06 3.14
N SER A 50 0.01 13.61 1.90
CA SER A 50 -0.43 14.46 0.78
C SER A 50 -1.76 14.00 0.20
N ARG A 51 -2.17 14.58 -0.94
CA ARG A 51 -3.41 14.19 -1.64
C ARG A 51 -3.45 12.72 -2.07
N PHE A 52 -2.31 12.03 -2.04
CA PHE A 52 -2.17 10.62 -2.41
C PHE A 52 -2.04 9.68 -1.21
N GLY A 53 -2.05 10.20 0.03
CA GLY A 53 -1.92 9.41 1.26
C GLY A 53 -0.61 9.64 2.02
N PRO A 54 -0.25 8.74 2.96
CA PRO A 54 0.99 8.80 3.72
C PRO A 54 2.24 8.71 2.83
N GLU A 55 3.23 9.56 3.10
CA GLU A 55 4.48 9.61 2.34
C GLU A 55 5.60 8.83 3.05
N ALA A 56 6.21 7.87 2.35
CA ALA A 56 7.40 7.18 2.85
C ALA A 56 8.68 7.98 2.54
N GLY A 57 9.67 7.88 3.43
CA GLY A 57 10.99 8.46 3.21
C GLY A 57 11.12 9.97 3.48
N VAL A 58 10.11 10.58 4.12
CA VAL A 58 10.14 12.00 4.54
C VAL A 58 10.86 12.15 5.88
N TRP A 59 11.62 13.23 6.03
CA TRP A 59 12.37 13.57 7.26
C TRP A 59 11.97 14.96 7.74
N VAL A 60 11.89 15.13 9.07
CA VAL A 60 11.59 16.41 9.72
C VAL A 60 12.88 16.99 10.29
N ILE A 61 13.11 18.28 10.04
CA ILE A 61 14.23 19.04 10.61
C ILE A 61 13.63 20.25 11.34
N ALA A 62 13.64 20.22 12.67
CA ALA A 62 13.24 21.35 13.48
C ALA A 62 14.43 22.32 13.60
N GLN A 63 14.28 23.54 13.07
CA GLN A 63 15.32 24.57 13.11
C GLN A 63 14.84 25.81 13.86
N THR A 64 15.73 26.43 14.63
CA THR A 64 15.51 27.70 15.32
C THR A 64 16.01 28.86 14.46
N THR A 65 15.51 30.08 14.71
CA THR A 65 15.88 31.28 13.94
C THR A 65 17.10 32.02 14.49
N GLU A 66 17.59 31.58 15.65
CA GLU A 66 18.70 32.18 16.39
C GLU A 66 20.05 31.99 15.69
N LEU A 67 20.16 30.93 14.87
CA LEU A 67 21.37 30.62 14.11
C LEU A 67 21.23 31.22 12.72
N GLY A 68 22.19 32.05 12.31
CA GLY A 68 22.18 32.79 11.03
C GLY A 68 22.28 31.94 9.76
N THR A 69 22.07 30.63 9.84
CA THR A 69 22.10 29.70 8.71
C THR A 69 20.92 28.75 8.83
N ARG A 70 20.03 28.77 7.84
CA ARG A 70 18.89 27.86 7.73
C ARG A 70 19.24 26.68 6.84
N PHE A 71 18.67 25.51 7.13
CA PHE A 71 18.68 24.40 6.19
C PHE A 71 17.59 24.62 5.14
N ALA A 72 17.82 25.58 4.24
CA ALA A 72 16.96 25.86 3.10
C ALA A 72 17.74 25.56 1.81
N LYS A 73 17.18 24.72 0.95
CA LYS A 73 17.67 24.43 -0.40
C LYS A 73 16.67 24.95 -1.42
#